data_AF-A0A382MYZ0-F1
#
_entry.id   AF-A0A382MYZ0-F1
#
_cell.length_a   1.000
_cell.length_b   1.000
_cell.length_c   1.000
_cell.angle_alpha   90.00
_cell.angle_beta   90.00
_cell.angle_gamma   90.00
#
_symmetry.space_group_name_H-M   'P 1'
#
loop_
_entity.id
_entity.type
_entity.pdbx_description
1 polymer ?
#
loop_
_entity_poly.entity_id
_entity_poly.type
_entity_poly.pdbx_seq_one_letter_code
_entity_poly.pdbx_strand_id
1 'polypeptide(L)'
;MKNKSTLAKLLAEEDIFVVHKQMETAYFNSKSRELGLPIWKDEEMTKDIYDLMVGHEIGHALWTPLDMLEKAQVRKINHGFVNIIEDARIEKFAVRKYPGLVGVFKRGYTDLVKKDFFGTAGKDVNTYNLIDRINIFFKTADTNIVFSDEEKVWVDRVAKTETEDEVLDLAEELYAWMVENETETDNHDSGEYTDSFETGEEENGEGTEGNEVAEGDEGNEGDDTENGESADADDSDADDGDSDDETSEGKSDATGEDDSEDESVSGEETGKSSDVEGGNKATDKGGPPVAKTDTASKKGTDALRDKGAGDRVYGRIPKVDLKNIVIDTKTLLTEYSTHYNIQKSKDALYWDKTRE
;
A
#
# COMPACT_ATOMS: atom_id res chain seq x y z
N MET A 1 21.17 0.43 10.06
CA MET A 1 20.67 -0.60 9.11
C MET A 1 19.52 -1.46 9.71
N LYS A 2 18.55 -0.91 10.47
CA LYS A 2 17.57 -1.73 11.22
C LYS A 2 16.10 -1.74 10.72
N ASN A 3 15.70 -0.94 9.72
CA ASN A 3 14.29 -0.87 9.28
C ASN A 3 14.01 -1.40 7.87
N LYS A 4 14.86 -2.27 7.31
CA LYS A 4 14.57 -2.98 6.05
C LYS A 4 13.85 -4.33 6.26
N SER A 5 13.66 -4.76 7.51
CA SER A 5 13.18 -6.12 7.84
C SER A 5 11.69 -6.34 7.58
N THR A 6 10.80 -5.42 7.98
CA THR A 6 9.36 -5.70 8.00
C THR A 6 8.76 -5.74 6.60
N LEU A 7 8.98 -4.70 5.79
CA LEU A 7 8.46 -4.66 4.43
C LEU A 7 9.10 -5.74 3.55
N ALA A 8 10.41 -6.00 3.70
CA ALA A 8 11.07 -7.07 2.96
C ALA A 8 10.54 -8.46 3.34
N LYS A 9 10.25 -8.71 4.63
CA LYS A 9 9.63 -9.97 5.07
C LYS A 9 8.23 -10.12 4.50
N LEU A 10 7.43 -9.05 4.51
CA LEU A 10 6.08 -9.05 3.95
C LEU A 10 6.10 -9.32 2.44
N LEU A 11 6.96 -8.61 1.69
CA LEU A 11 7.15 -8.83 0.26
C LEU A 11 7.65 -10.24 -0.06
N ALA A 12 8.53 -10.80 0.78
CA ALA A 12 9.06 -12.15 0.60
C ALA A 12 8.03 -13.24 0.93
N GLU A 13 7.29 -13.08 2.03
CA GLU A 13 6.19 -13.99 2.43
C GLU A 13 5.14 -14.07 1.33
N GLU A 14 4.82 -12.92 0.74
CA GLU A 14 3.87 -12.82 -0.36
C GLU A 14 4.52 -13.04 -1.73
N ASP A 15 5.78 -13.46 -1.87
CA ASP A 15 6.43 -13.68 -3.19
C ASP A 15 6.12 -12.55 -4.21
N ILE A 16 6.13 -11.28 -3.75
CA ILE A 16 5.70 -10.12 -4.55
C ILE A 16 6.88 -9.55 -5.30
N PHE A 17 6.70 -9.37 -6.60
CA PHE A 17 7.64 -8.69 -7.47
C PHE A 17 7.26 -7.22 -7.62
N VAL A 18 8.01 -6.34 -6.95
CA VAL A 18 7.76 -4.89 -6.98
C VAL A 18 8.44 -4.26 -8.19
N VAL A 19 7.67 -3.53 -9.00
CA VAL A 19 8.16 -2.78 -10.15
C VAL A 19 7.69 -1.33 -10.06
N HIS A 20 8.57 -0.37 -10.38
CA HIS A 20 8.19 1.04 -10.48
C HIS A 20 8.13 1.45 -11.95
N LYS A 21 6.98 1.98 -12.38
CA LYS A 21 6.68 2.36 -13.77
C LYS A 21 6.14 3.78 -13.83
N GLN A 22 6.23 4.40 -15.00
CA GLN A 22 5.49 5.64 -15.26
C GLN A 22 4.00 5.35 -15.33
N MET A 23 3.31 5.59 -14.22
CA MET A 23 1.87 5.37 -14.11
C MET A 23 1.22 6.22 -13.02
N GLU A 24 -0.08 6.44 -13.14
CA GLU A 24 -0.83 7.32 -12.23
C GLU A 24 -1.18 6.66 -10.91
N THR A 25 -1.54 5.38 -10.96
CA THR A 25 -2.03 4.60 -9.82
C THR A 25 -1.22 3.32 -9.70
N ALA A 26 -1.02 2.86 -8.48
CA ALA A 26 -0.46 1.55 -8.24
C ALA A 26 -1.46 0.46 -8.64
N TYR A 27 -0.94 -0.75 -8.85
CA TYR A 27 -1.76 -1.92 -9.10
C TYR A 27 -1.10 -3.18 -8.57
N PHE A 28 -1.90 -4.22 -8.38
CA PHE A 28 -1.41 -5.57 -8.17
C PHE A 28 -1.95 -6.54 -9.22
N ASN A 29 -1.06 -7.37 -9.77
CA ASN A 29 -1.46 -8.46 -10.65
C ASN A 29 -1.33 -9.78 -9.90
N SER A 30 -2.46 -10.35 -9.51
CA SER A 30 -2.53 -11.53 -8.65
C SER A 30 -1.97 -12.80 -9.33
N LYS A 31 -2.01 -12.88 -10.67
CA LYS A 31 -1.43 -14.01 -11.43
C LYS A 31 0.09 -13.95 -11.50
N SER A 32 0.65 -12.79 -11.85
CA SER A 32 2.09 -12.63 -11.97
C SER A 32 2.77 -12.32 -10.63
N ARG A 33 1.99 -12.03 -9.59
CA ARG A 33 2.40 -11.47 -8.29
C ARG A 33 3.23 -10.19 -8.46
N GLU A 34 2.86 -9.37 -9.45
CA GLU A 34 3.55 -8.10 -9.73
C GLU A 34 2.81 -6.95 -9.04
N LEU A 35 3.51 -6.24 -8.15
CA LEU A 35 3.06 -4.97 -7.58
C LEU A 35 3.68 -3.83 -8.38
N GLY A 36 2.87 -3.14 -9.17
CA GLY A 36 3.29 -1.96 -9.91
C GLY A 36 3.06 -0.70 -9.09
N LEU A 37 4.12 0.07 -8.87
CA LEU A 37 4.08 1.35 -8.17
C LEU A 37 4.43 2.49 -9.13
N PRO A 38 3.83 3.68 -8.98
CA PRO A 38 4.33 4.88 -9.64
C PRO A 38 5.79 5.16 -9.28
N ILE A 39 6.52 5.79 -10.20
CA ILE A 39 7.81 6.40 -9.84
C ILE A 39 7.52 7.70 -9.11
N TRP A 40 7.95 7.79 -7.85
CA TRP A 40 7.78 8.98 -7.02
C TRP A 40 9.05 9.81 -6.94
N LYS A 41 8.91 11.11 -6.63
CA LYS A 41 10.02 12.05 -6.42
C LYS A 41 10.78 11.67 -5.15
N ASP A 42 12.09 11.47 -5.26
CA ASP A 42 12.94 11.04 -4.14
C ASP A 42 12.93 12.07 -2.99
N GLU A 43 12.80 13.36 -3.29
CA GLU A 43 12.78 14.43 -2.27
C GLU A 43 11.47 14.46 -1.46
N GLU A 44 10.37 14.02 -2.07
CA GLU A 44 9.05 14.02 -1.46
C GLU A 44 8.71 12.68 -0.78
N MET A 45 9.31 11.60 -1.26
CA MET A 45 9.05 10.23 -0.81
C MET A 45 9.95 9.86 0.36
N THR A 46 9.50 10.18 1.59
CA THR A 46 10.19 9.69 2.79
C THR A 46 10.12 8.17 2.87
N LYS A 47 11.07 7.55 3.57
CA LYS A 47 11.06 6.09 3.77
C LYS A 47 9.76 5.61 4.39
N ASP A 48 9.21 6.36 5.35
CA ASP A 48 7.97 5.97 6.03
C ASP A 48 6.74 6.16 5.13
N ILE A 49 6.70 7.17 4.26
CA ILE A 49 5.66 7.28 3.22
C ILE A 49 5.77 6.11 2.25
N TYR A 50 6.97 5.78 1.77
CA TYR A 50 7.19 4.67 0.86
C TYR A 50 6.69 3.35 1.46
N ASP A 51 7.12 3.03 2.68
CA ASP A 51 6.74 1.81 3.36
C ASP A 51 5.22 1.75 3.62
N LEU A 52 4.58 2.89 3.92
CA LEU A 52 3.13 3.00 4.05
C LEU A 52 2.42 2.73 2.72
N MET A 53 2.81 3.40 1.63
CA MET A 53 2.18 3.22 0.32
C MET A 53 2.30 1.76 -0.12
N VAL A 54 3.48 1.16 -0.03
CA VAL A 54 3.67 -0.26 -0.40
C VAL A 54 2.80 -1.17 0.47
N GLY A 55 2.75 -0.94 1.79
CA GLY A 55 1.92 -1.73 2.69
C GLY A 55 0.42 -1.61 2.40
N HIS A 56 -0.04 -0.41 2.03
CA HIS A 56 -1.41 -0.13 1.63
C HIS A 56 -1.77 -0.84 0.32
N GLU A 57 -0.92 -0.75 -0.71
CA GLU A 57 -1.18 -1.41 -2.00
C GLU A 57 -1.16 -2.94 -1.88
N ILE A 58 -0.31 -3.50 -1.01
CA ILE A 58 -0.36 -4.94 -0.71
C ILE A 58 -1.63 -5.31 0.07
N GLY A 59 -2.21 -4.38 0.82
CA GLY A 59 -3.53 -4.54 1.39
C GLY A 59 -4.59 -4.75 0.30
N HIS A 60 -4.63 -3.85 -0.68
CA HIS A 60 -5.53 -4.00 -1.83
C HIS A 60 -5.30 -5.31 -2.59
N ALA A 61 -4.03 -5.63 -2.87
CA ALA A 61 -3.59 -6.85 -3.53
C ALA A 61 -4.13 -8.15 -2.91
N LEU A 62 -4.32 -8.16 -1.59
CA LEU A 62 -4.71 -9.35 -0.85
C LEU A 62 -6.21 -9.43 -0.60
N TRP A 63 -6.90 -8.29 -0.56
CA TRP A 63 -8.23 -8.21 0.02
C TRP A 63 -9.26 -7.41 -0.78
N THR A 64 -8.86 -6.70 -1.84
CA THR A 64 -9.78 -5.92 -2.67
C THR A 64 -10.02 -6.62 -4.01
N PRO A 65 -11.13 -7.36 -4.16
CA PRO A 65 -11.38 -8.08 -5.39
C PRO A 65 -11.78 -7.12 -6.52
N LEU A 66 -11.37 -7.44 -7.75
CA LEU A 66 -11.60 -6.62 -8.94
C LEU A 66 -13.07 -6.33 -9.24
N ASP A 67 -13.90 -7.34 -9.05
CA ASP A 67 -15.33 -7.25 -9.31
C ASP A 67 -16.05 -6.34 -8.31
N MET A 68 -15.41 -5.94 -7.20
CA MET A 68 -15.96 -4.97 -6.25
C MET A 68 -16.18 -3.61 -6.89
N LEU A 69 -15.22 -3.13 -7.68
CA LEU A 69 -15.35 -1.84 -8.39
C LEU A 69 -16.46 -1.91 -9.45
N GLU A 70 -16.59 -3.03 -10.14
CA GLU A 70 -17.68 -3.26 -11.10
C GLU A 70 -19.05 -3.30 -10.39
N LYS A 71 -19.15 -4.00 -9.24
CA LYS A 71 -20.35 -4.02 -8.40
C LYS A 71 -20.72 -2.62 -7.90
N ALA A 72 -19.75 -1.83 -7.44
CA ALA A 72 -19.95 -0.45 -7.01
C ALA A 72 -20.52 0.42 -8.14
N GLN A 73 -19.98 0.28 -9.35
CA GLN A 73 -20.47 0.99 -10.54
C GLN A 73 -21.89 0.58 -10.92
N VAL A 74 -22.20 -0.73 -10.94
CA VAL A 74 -23.54 -1.25 -11.26
C VAL A 74 -24.57 -0.74 -10.25
N ARG A 75 -24.21 -0.70 -8.96
CA ARG A 75 -25.02 -0.14 -7.88
C ARG A 75 -25.04 1.39 -7.86
N LYS A 76 -24.18 2.05 -8.63
CA LYS A 76 -24.00 3.51 -8.69
C LYS A 76 -23.68 4.09 -7.31
N ILE A 77 -22.77 3.46 -6.57
CA ILE A 77 -22.33 3.93 -5.26
C ILE A 77 -21.29 5.05 -5.47
N ASN A 78 -21.25 6.02 -4.56
CA ASN A 78 -20.22 7.06 -4.59
C ASN A 78 -18.83 6.43 -4.38
N HIS A 79 -17.90 6.66 -5.31
CA HIS A 79 -16.60 6.00 -5.28
C HIS A 79 -15.74 6.44 -4.09
N GLY A 80 -15.82 7.71 -3.67
CA GLY A 80 -15.06 8.21 -2.53
C GLY A 80 -15.44 7.51 -1.23
N PHE A 81 -16.73 7.18 -1.05
CA PHE A 81 -17.21 6.44 0.12
C PHE A 81 -16.71 5.00 0.10
N VAL A 82 -16.79 4.33 -1.06
CA VAL A 82 -16.27 2.97 -1.22
C VAL A 82 -14.78 2.93 -0.92
N ASN A 83 -13.99 3.86 -1.48
CA ASN A 83 -12.55 3.96 -1.21
C ASN A 83 -12.24 4.12 0.27
N ILE A 84 -12.84 5.11 0.94
CA ILE A 84 -12.51 5.42 2.34
C ILE A 84 -12.82 4.22 3.26
N ILE A 85 -13.94 3.56 3.03
CA ILE A 85 -14.36 2.41 3.83
C ILE A 85 -13.49 1.18 3.50
N GLU A 86 -13.15 0.99 2.22
CA GLU A 86 -12.27 -0.09 1.79
C GLU A 86 -10.85 0.08 2.34
N ASP A 87 -10.28 1.28 2.28
CA ASP A 87 -8.99 1.63 2.89
C ASP A 87 -8.97 1.27 4.38
N ALA A 88 -10.02 1.63 5.12
CA ALA A 88 -10.11 1.30 6.54
C ALA A 88 -10.15 -0.23 6.77
N ARG A 89 -10.84 -0.97 5.90
CA ARG A 89 -10.92 -2.44 5.96
C ARG A 89 -9.59 -3.11 5.62
N ILE A 90 -8.95 -2.73 4.51
CA ILE A 90 -7.71 -3.34 4.05
C ILE A 90 -6.54 -3.02 4.99
N GLU A 91 -6.48 -1.81 5.54
CA GLU A 91 -5.42 -1.47 6.50
C GLU A 91 -5.61 -2.21 7.82
N LYS A 92 -6.85 -2.37 8.28
CA LYS A 92 -7.16 -3.24 9.43
C LYS A 92 -6.69 -4.67 9.19
N PHE A 93 -6.89 -5.21 7.99
CA PHE A 93 -6.45 -6.57 7.64
C PHE A 93 -4.94 -6.66 7.54
N ALA A 94 -4.31 -5.65 6.92
CA ALA A 94 -2.87 -5.53 6.79
C ALA A 94 -2.19 -5.54 8.16
N VAL A 95 -2.65 -4.73 9.12
CA VAL A 95 -2.03 -4.69 10.46
C VAL A 95 -2.36 -5.92 11.31
N ARG A 96 -3.50 -6.60 11.08
CA ARG A 96 -3.81 -7.88 11.74
C ARG A 96 -2.89 -9.00 11.26
N LYS A 97 -2.68 -9.11 9.94
CA LYS A 97 -1.79 -10.11 9.34
C LYS A 97 -0.32 -9.78 9.61
N TYR A 98 0.02 -8.50 9.56
CA TYR A 98 1.37 -7.98 9.71
C TYR A 98 1.44 -6.90 10.80
N PRO A 99 1.53 -7.28 12.10
CA PRO A 99 1.55 -6.32 13.21
C PRO A 99 2.64 -5.25 13.13
N GLY A 100 3.74 -5.53 12.42
CA GLY A 100 4.79 -4.56 12.16
C GLY A 100 4.35 -3.35 11.31
N LEU A 101 3.23 -3.45 10.57
CA LEU A 101 2.68 -2.35 9.79
C LEU A 101 2.03 -1.26 10.65
N VAL A 102 1.63 -1.54 11.89
CA VAL A 102 1.04 -0.53 12.80
C VAL A 102 1.95 0.68 12.93
N GLY A 103 3.24 0.45 13.19
CA GLY A 103 4.22 1.52 13.30
C GLY A 103 4.56 2.19 11.97
N VAL A 104 4.52 1.42 10.87
CA VAL A 104 4.75 1.93 9.51
C VAL A 104 3.65 2.92 9.13
N PHE A 105 2.38 2.52 9.27
CA PHE A 105 1.25 3.38 8.93
C PHE A 105 1.22 4.64 9.79
N LYS A 106 1.42 4.52 11.11
CA LYS A 106 1.47 5.70 11.99
C LYS A 106 2.51 6.73 11.55
N ARG A 107 3.75 6.31 11.23
CA ARG A 107 4.80 7.22 10.79
C ARG A 107 4.55 7.78 9.39
N GLY A 108 4.13 6.93 8.45
CA GLY A 108 3.81 7.35 7.08
C GLY A 108 2.69 8.39 7.05
N TYR A 109 1.59 8.15 7.78
CA TYR A 109 0.49 9.11 7.87
C TYR A 109 0.88 10.41 8.58
N THR A 110 1.74 10.34 9.61
CA THR A 110 2.30 11.54 10.24
C THR A 110 3.06 12.41 9.22
N ASP A 111 3.84 11.80 8.33
CA ASP A 111 4.57 12.53 7.29
C ASP A 111 3.64 13.05 6.17
N LEU A 112 2.63 12.28 5.77
CA LEU A 112 1.62 12.71 4.80
C LEU A 112 0.82 13.93 5.30
N VAL A 113 0.44 13.95 6.58
CA VAL A 113 -0.27 15.11 7.19
C VAL A 113 0.59 16.37 7.14
N LYS A 114 1.90 16.28 7.43
CA LYS A 114 2.83 17.43 7.34
C LYS A 114 2.94 18.00 5.92
N LYS A 115 2.71 17.17 4.91
CA LYS A 115 2.73 17.55 3.48
C LYS A 115 1.37 18.01 2.95
N ASP A 116 0.38 18.18 3.83
CA ASP A 116 -1.01 18.50 3.47
C ASP A 116 -1.62 17.51 2.45
N PHE A 117 -1.25 16.24 2.54
CA PHE A 117 -1.70 15.21 1.59
C PHE A 117 -3.23 15.07 1.55
N PHE A 118 -3.90 15.36 2.66
CA PHE A 118 -5.35 15.27 2.81
C PHE A 118 -6.08 16.61 2.59
N GLY A 119 -5.36 17.71 2.31
CA GLY A 119 -5.95 19.04 2.15
C GLY A 119 -6.57 19.62 3.42
N THR A 120 -6.04 19.24 4.58
CA THR A 120 -6.50 19.58 5.94
C THR A 120 -5.62 20.63 6.64
N ALA A 121 -4.50 21.04 6.05
CA ALA A 121 -3.59 22.00 6.66
C ALA A 121 -4.29 23.33 6.94
N GLY A 122 -4.11 23.85 8.16
CA GLY A 122 -4.70 25.11 8.62
C GLY A 122 -6.22 25.07 8.81
N LYS A 123 -6.86 23.90 8.72
CA LYS A 123 -8.30 23.72 8.89
C LYS A 123 -8.60 22.83 10.10
N ASP A 124 -9.73 23.06 10.74
CA ASP A 124 -10.22 22.17 11.79
C ASP A 124 -10.96 20.99 11.16
N VAL A 125 -10.42 19.78 11.34
CA VAL A 125 -11.04 18.54 10.82
C VAL A 125 -12.44 18.34 11.38
N ASN A 126 -12.77 18.90 12.55
CA ASN A 126 -14.12 18.84 13.12
C ASN A 126 -15.17 19.62 12.34
N THR A 127 -14.76 20.49 11.40
CA THR A 127 -15.70 21.19 10.51
C THR A 127 -15.97 20.41 9.22
N TYR A 128 -15.35 19.24 9.02
CA TYR A 128 -15.58 18.43 7.83
C TYR A 128 -16.82 17.56 8.01
N ASN A 129 -17.40 17.15 6.89
CA ASN A 129 -18.50 16.18 6.87
C ASN A 129 -18.05 14.82 7.46
N LEU A 130 -19.02 13.97 7.78
CA LEU A 130 -18.76 12.71 8.49
C LEU A 130 -17.79 11.78 7.73
N ILE A 131 -17.96 11.56 6.43
CA ILE A 131 -17.09 10.64 5.67
C ILE A 131 -15.63 11.11 5.65
N ASP A 132 -15.41 12.42 5.55
CA ASP A 132 -14.07 13.01 5.59
C ASP A 132 -13.44 12.88 6.98
N ARG A 133 -14.21 13.14 8.05
CA ARG A 133 -13.74 12.91 9.43
C ARG A 133 -13.40 11.44 9.69
N ILE A 134 -14.22 10.51 9.19
CA ILE A 134 -13.96 9.07 9.23
C ILE A 134 -12.62 8.75 8.55
N ASN A 135 -12.40 9.26 7.34
CA ASN A 135 -11.17 9.03 6.60
C ASN A 135 -9.92 9.45 7.41
N ILE A 136 -9.92 10.69 7.91
CA ILE A 136 -8.79 11.19 8.71
C ILE A 136 -8.64 10.40 10.01
N PHE A 137 -9.74 10.03 10.67
CA PHE A 137 -9.70 9.24 11.89
C PHE A 137 -9.02 7.88 11.67
N PHE A 138 -9.39 7.13 10.63
CA PHE A 138 -8.78 5.83 10.35
C PHE A 138 -7.31 5.94 9.87
N LYS A 139 -6.96 7.00 9.15
CA LYS A 139 -5.58 7.23 8.68
C LYS A 139 -4.65 7.74 9.79
N THR A 140 -5.12 8.60 10.68
CA THR A 140 -4.24 9.29 11.66
C THR A 140 -4.39 8.79 13.09
N ALA A 141 -5.51 8.12 13.42
CA ALA A 141 -5.92 7.81 14.78
C ALA A 141 -5.94 9.05 15.71
N ASP A 142 -6.21 10.24 15.16
CA ASP A 142 -6.28 11.49 15.93
C ASP A 142 -7.51 11.49 16.85
N THR A 143 -7.25 11.50 18.16
CA THR A 143 -8.28 11.51 19.21
C THR A 143 -8.97 12.87 19.37
N ASN A 144 -8.51 13.92 18.69
CA ASN A 144 -9.13 15.24 18.70
C ASN A 144 -10.30 15.37 17.71
N ILE A 145 -10.51 14.35 16.86
CA ILE A 145 -11.67 14.27 15.97
C ILE A 145 -12.88 13.81 16.81
N VAL A 146 -13.87 14.68 16.91
CA VAL A 146 -15.09 14.47 17.70
C VAL A 146 -16.18 13.91 16.79
N PHE A 147 -16.88 12.91 17.30
CA PHE A 147 -18.07 12.33 16.67
C PHE A 147 -19.25 12.41 17.64
N SER A 148 -20.44 12.74 17.13
CA SER A 148 -21.69 12.63 17.89
C SER A 148 -22.01 11.16 18.20
N ASP A 149 -22.95 10.90 19.11
CA ASP A 149 -23.33 9.52 19.42
C ASP A 149 -23.97 8.78 18.24
N GLU A 150 -24.65 9.51 17.34
CA GLU A 150 -25.18 8.95 16.09
C GLU A 150 -24.06 8.67 15.08
N GLU A 151 -23.08 9.57 14.98
CA GLU A 151 -21.92 9.41 14.10
C GLU A 151 -21.02 8.25 14.51
N LYS A 152 -20.84 8.03 15.82
CA LYS A 152 -20.05 6.90 16.33
C LYS A 152 -20.58 5.54 15.85
N VAL A 153 -21.88 5.41 15.59
CA VAL A 153 -22.44 4.18 15.02
C VAL A 153 -21.80 3.89 13.66
N TRP A 154 -21.60 4.91 12.83
CA TRP A 154 -20.97 4.77 11.52
C TRP A 154 -19.48 4.46 11.64
N VAL A 155 -18.76 5.16 12.53
CA VAL A 155 -17.34 4.89 12.80
C VAL A 155 -17.14 3.43 13.26
N ASP A 156 -17.98 2.96 14.19
CA ASP A 156 -17.96 1.59 14.69
C ASP A 156 -18.25 0.56 13.60
N ARG A 157 -19.18 0.87 12.68
CA ARG A 157 -19.50 0.01 11.54
C ARG A 157 -18.31 -0.10 10.60
N VAL A 158 -17.68 1.02 10.23
CA VAL A 158 -16.45 1.02 9.40
C VAL A 158 -15.34 0.18 10.04
N ALA A 159 -15.12 0.33 11.36
CA ALA A 159 -14.14 -0.47 12.08
C ALA A 159 -14.44 -1.98 12.05
N LYS A 160 -15.72 -2.36 11.99
CA LYS A 160 -16.19 -3.75 12.03
C LYS A 160 -16.38 -4.39 10.66
N THR A 161 -16.35 -3.65 9.56
CA THR A 161 -16.51 -4.17 8.19
C THR A 161 -15.45 -5.22 7.86
N GLU A 162 -15.82 -6.43 7.43
CA GLU A 162 -14.89 -7.52 7.11
C GLU A 162 -14.96 -7.94 5.62
N THR A 163 -16.12 -7.80 4.97
CA THR A 163 -16.34 -8.25 3.58
C THR A 163 -16.50 -7.10 2.60
N GLU A 164 -16.22 -7.36 1.32
CA GLU A 164 -16.42 -6.41 0.23
C GLU A 164 -17.89 -5.99 0.06
N ASP A 165 -18.84 -6.91 0.27
CA ASP A 165 -20.27 -6.60 0.19
C ASP A 165 -20.68 -5.66 1.34
N GLU A 166 -20.16 -5.87 2.55
CA GLU A 166 -20.38 -4.96 3.69
C GLU A 166 -19.79 -3.56 3.41
N VAL A 167 -18.68 -3.44 2.68
CA VAL A 167 -18.14 -2.13 2.27
C VAL A 167 -19.10 -1.42 1.35
N LEU A 168 -19.60 -2.11 0.33
CA LEU A 168 -20.53 -1.52 -0.64
C LEU A 168 -21.85 -1.12 0.03
N ASP A 169 -22.41 -1.99 0.87
CA ASP A 169 -23.63 -1.71 1.64
C ASP A 169 -23.44 -0.53 2.59
N LEU A 170 -22.34 -0.52 3.35
CA LEU A 170 -22.04 0.58 4.28
C LEU A 170 -21.81 1.91 3.55
N ALA A 171 -21.14 1.90 2.40
CA ALA A 171 -20.91 3.09 1.60
C ALA A 171 -22.24 3.69 1.10
N GLU A 172 -23.16 2.85 0.62
CA GLU A 172 -24.48 3.28 0.16
C GLU A 172 -25.36 3.81 1.31
N GLU A 173 -25.39 3.09 2.44
CA GLU A 173 -26.17 3.49 3.62
C GLU A 173 -25.64 4.76 4.27
N LEU A 174 -24.31 4.89 4.41
CA LEU A 174 -23.69 6.08 4.99
C LEU A 174 -23.93 7.31 4.10
N TYR A 175 -23.81 7.15 2.77
CA TYR A 175 -24.11 8.23 1.84
C TYR A 175 -25.58 8.68 1.97
N ALA A 176 -26.53 7.74 1.95
CA ALA A 176 -27.96 8.05 2.10
C ALA A 176 -28.26 8.74 3.43
N TRP A 177 -27.71 8.23 4.54
CA TRP A 177 -27.89 8.82 5.86
C TRP A 177 -27.33 10.25 5.92
N MET A 178 -26.16 10.50 5.35
CA MET A 178 -25.57 11.85 5.31
C MET A 178 -26.42 12.81 4.47
N VAL A 179 -27.02 12.37 3.36
CA VAL A 179 -27.98 13.18 2.58
C VAL A 179 -29.22 13.52 3.41
N GLU A 180 -29.76 12.56 4.15
CA GLU A 180 -30.95 12.77 4.99
C GLU A 180 -30.67 13.66 6.21
N ASN A 181 -29.42 13.71 6.67
CA ASN A 181 -28.99 14.39 7.90
C ASN A 181 -28.02 15.56 7.63
N GLU A 182 -28.09 16.19 6.43
CA GLU A 182 -27.23 17.31 6.02
C GLU A 182 -27.13 18.41 7.09
N THR A 183 -28.23 18.78 7.76
CA THR A 183 -28.19 19.88 8.75
C THR A 183 -27.52 19.53 10.10
N GLU A 184 -27.37 18.24 10.42
CA GLU A 184 -26.76 17.79 11.69
C GLU A 184 -25.32 17.32 11.52
N THR A 185 -24.92 16.97 10.29
CA THR A 185 -23.63 16.34 9.98
C THR A 185 -22.69 17.25 9.17
N ASP A 186 -23.21 18.37 8.68
CA ASP A 186 -22.52 19.24 7.73
C ASP A 186 -22.25 20.62 8.32
N ASN A 187 -21.04 20.79 8.87
CA ASN A 187 -20.45 22.11 9.07
C ASN A 187 -19.93 22.64 7.73
N HIS A 188 -20.80 22.76 6.72
CA HIS A 188 -20.43 23.33 5.43
C HIS A 188 -19.91 24.77 5.63
N ASP A 189 -18.59 24.95 5.57
CA ASP A 189 -18.04 26.15 4.96
C ASP A 189 -18.40 26.08 3.48
N SER A 190 -19.59 26.59 3.14
CA SER A 190 -20.02 26.82 1.77
C SER A 190 -19.24 28.02 1.22
N GLY A 191 -17.92 27.86 1.11
CA GLY A 191 -17.11 28.64 0.20
C GLY A 191 -17.61 28.30 -1.20
N GLU A 192 -18.32 29.25 -1.78
CA GLU A 192 -18.86 29.25 -3.14
C GLU A 192 -17.73 29.00 -4.15
N TYR A 193 -17.44 27.72 -4.44
CA TYR A 193 -16.60 27.35 -5.57
C TYR A 193 -17.51 27.19 -6.78
N THR A 194 -17.69 28.29 -7.51
CA THR A 194 -18.17 28.23 -8.89
C THR A 194 -17.10 27.57 -9.75
N ASP A 195 -17.15 26.26 -9.87
CA ASP A 195 -16.39 25.53 -10.88
C ASP A 195 -17.04 25.82 -12.24
N SER A 196 -16.51 26.81 -12.93
CA SER A 196 -16.77 27.03 -14.34
C SER A 196 -16.18 25.86 -15.11
N PHE A 197 -16.95 24.79 -15.26
CA PHE A 197 -16.74 23.78 -16.29
C PHE A 197 -16.83 24.46 -17.66
N GLU A 198 -15.70 24.97 -18.14
CA GLU A 198 -15.54 25.38 -19.53
C GLU A 198 -15.28 24.10 -20.33
N THR A 199 -16.36 23.53 -20.85
CA THR A 199 -16.31 22.51 -21.90
C THR A 199 -15.53 23.08 -23.08
N GLY A 200 -14.32 22.58 -23.28
CA GLY A 200 -13.47 22.94 -24.41
C GLY A 200 -14.12 22.54 -25.73
N GLU A 201 -14.60 23.55 -26.47
CA GLU A 201 -14.72 23.49 -27.92
C GLU A 201 -13.61 24.34 -28.53
N GLU A 202 -12.82 23.72 -29.40
CA GLU A 202 -11.76 24.37 -30.15
C GLU A 202 -12.33 25.40 -31.13
N GLU A 203 -11.80 26.63 -31.13
CA GLU A 203 -11.68 27.39 -32.38
C GLU A 203 -10.49 28.37 -32.36
N ASN A 204 -9.73 28.33 -33.46
CA ASN A 204 -8.60 29.18 -33.81
C ASN A 204 -8.97 30.68 -33.86
N GLY A 205 -8.07 31.56 -33.44
CA GLY A 205 -8.15 32.98 -33.78
C GLY A 205 -7.01 33.82 -33.22
N GLU A 206 -6.12 34.25 -34.11
CA GLU A 206 -4.95 35.12 -33.90
C GLU A 206 -5.27 36.48 -33.25
N GLY A 207 -4.28 37.05 -32.54
CA GLY A 207 -4.03 38.50 -32.53
C GLY A 207 -3.67 39.10 -31.17
N THR A 208 -2.38 39.27 -30.83
CA THR A 208 -1.55 40.48 -31.03
C THR A 208 -1.52 41.44 -29.82
N GLU A 209 -0.32 41.53 -29.23
CA GLU A 209 0.37 42.69 -28.62
C GLU A 209 -0.18 43.42 -27.38
N GLY A 210 0.72 43.61 -26.40
CA GLY A 210 1.00 44.96 -25.92
C GLY A 210 1.23 45.14 -24.43
N ASN A 211 2.48 45.50 -24.09
CA ASN A 211 2.92 46.32 -22.95
C ASN A 211 2.92 45.73 -21.53
N GLU A 212 3.83 46.12 -20.63
CA GLU A 212 5.18 46.69 -20.64
C GLU A 212 5.59 46.68 -19.16
N VAL A 213 6.86 46.39 -18.93
CA VAL A 213 7.65 46.53 -17.69
C VAL A 213 7.37 47.80 -16.87
N ALA A 214 7.39 47.67 -15.54
CA ALA A 214 7.97 48.68 -14.65
C ALA A 214 8.43 48.07 -13.31
N GLU A 215 9.74 48.18 -13.10
CA GLU A 215 10.53 47.98 -11.89
C GLU A 215 10.11 48.88 -10.71
N GLY A 216 10.39 48.44 -9.48
CA GLY A 216 10.18 49.20 -8.26
C GLY A 216 10.78 48.51 -7.03
N ASP A 217 12.11 48.54 -6.96
CA ASP A 217 12.95 48.33 -5.78
C ASP A 217 12.62 49.35 -4.66
N GLU A 218 12.63 48.92 -3.40
CA GLU A 218 13.44 49.47 -2.30
C GLU A 218 13.10 48.78 -0.96
N GLY A 219 14.16 48.42 -0.23
CA GLY A 219 14.12 47.50 0.91
C GLY A 219 13.85 48.10 2.29
N ASN A 220 13.97 47.25 3.30
CA ASN A 220 14.44 47.63 4.63
C ASN A 220 15.00 46.41 5.38
N GLU A 221 16.20 46.57 5.93
CA GLU A 221 16.94 45.62 6.75
C GLU A 221 16.61 45.78 8.24
N GLY A 222 16.95 44.73 9.01
CA GLY A 222 17.31 44.77 10.44
C GLY A 222 16.26 44.15 11.36
N ASP A 223 16.60 43.40 12.41
CA ASP A 223 17.85 42.84 12.94
C ASP A 223 17.43 41.87 14.07
N ASP A 224 18.34 40.98 14.42
CA ASP A 224 18.26 39.89 15.40
C ASP A 224 17.67 40.23 16.78
N THR A 225 17.06 39.23 17.41
CA THR A 225 17.32 38.94 18.84
C THR A 225 16.93 37.50 19.26
N GLU A 226 17.98 36.72 19.44
CA GLU A 226 18.25 35.64 20.41
C GLU A 226 17.20 35.18 21.46
N ASN A 227 17.13 33.85 21.54
CA ASN A 227 17.24 32.97 22.73
C ASN A 227 15.97 32.48 23.47
N GLY A 228 15.97 31.18 23.76
CA GLY A 228 14.96 30.46 24.53
C GLY A 228 15.17 28.94 24.55
N GLU A 229 16.26 28.49 25.16
CA GLU A 229 16.55 27.09 25.51
C GLU A 229 15.50 26.45 26.45
N SER A 230 15.19 25.15 26.22
CA SER A 230 14.84 24.15 27.25
C SER A 230 14.86 22.77 26.58
N ALA A 231 15.94 21.99 26.69
CA ALA A 231 16.28 21.07 27.78
C ALA A 231 15.46 19.76 27.79
N ASP A 232 16.13 18.72 27.30
CA ASP A 232 16.23 17.31 27.72
C ASP A 232 15.08 16.61 28.47
N ALA A 233 14.70 15.45 27.92
CA ALA A 233 14.44 14.25 28.70
C ALA A 233 14.91 13.02 27.91
N ASP A 234 16.11 12.58 28.29
CA ASP A 234 16.72 11.27 28.12
C ASP A 234 15.88 10.20 28.87
N ASP A 235 15.67 9.01 28.29
CA ASP A 235 15.79 7.77 29.07
C ASP A 235 15.87 6.49 28.20
N SER A 236 17.07 5.92 28.23
CA SER A 236 17.40 4.48 28.34
C SER A 236 17.19 3.51 27.17
N ASP A 237 18.30 3.27 26.49
CA ASP A 237 18.76 1.94 26.08
C ASP A 237 18.74 0.95 27.26
N ALA A 238 18.22 -0.25 27.02
CA ALA A 238 18.50 -1.43 27.81
C ALA A 238 18.91 -2.58 26.87
N ASP A 239 20.18 -2.94 27.00
CA ASP A 239 20.84 -4.10 26.41
C ASP A 239 20.63 -5.35 27.28
N ASP A 240 20.96 -6.48 26.67
CA ASP A 240 21.28 -7.80 27.25
C ASP A 240 20.16 -8.77 27.67
N GLY A 241 20.27 -9.98 27.08
CA GLY A 241 19.49 -11.16 27.45
C GLY A 241 19.72 -12.36 26.53
N ASP A 242 20.98 -12.66 26.22
CA ASP A 242 21.44 -13.93 25.66
C ASP A 242 21.07 -15.12 26.57
N SER A 243 20.53 -16.18 25.98
CA SER A 243 20.50 -17.53 26.57
C SER A 243 20.34 -18.54 25.44
N ASP A 244 21.47 -19.06 24.99
CA ASP A 244 21.61 -20.45 24.57
C ASP A 244 21.03 -21.41 25.63
N ASP A 245 20.28 -22.45 25.22
CA ASP A 245 20.64 -23.87 25.45
C ASP A 245 19.61 -24.84 24.82
N GLU A 246 20.13 -25.67 23.92
CA GLU A 246 19.93 -27.14 23.78
C GLU A 246 18.57 -27.78 23.42
N THR A 247 18.58 -28.35 22.21
CA THR A 247 18.17 -29.72 21.84
C THR A 247 16.73 -30.20 22.06
N SER A 248 16.08 -30.57 20.94
CA SER A 248 15.45 -31.89 20.84
C SER A 248 15.29 -32.29 19.38
N GLU A 249 15.97 -33.37 19.01
CA GLU A 249 15.70 -34.14 17.81
C GLU A 249 14.27 -34.70 17.82
N GLY A 250 13.64 -34.75 16.65
CA GLY A 250 12.28 -35.26 16.47
C GLY A 250 11.98 -35.54 15.01
N LYS A 251 12.62 -36.60 14.49
CA LYS A 251 12.45 -37.14 13.15
C LYS A 251 11.12 -37.89 13.03
N SER A 252 10.25 -37.51 12.11
CA SER A 252 9.29 -38.44 11.48
C SER A 252 8.86 -37.97 10.10
N ASP A 253 9.38 -38.67 9.10
CA ASP A 253 8.88 -38.76 7.73
C ASP A 253 7.39 -39.15 7.71
N ALA A 254 6.59 -38.45 6.91
CA ALA A 254 5.41 -39.01 6.27
C ALA A 254 5.18 -38.30 4.92
N THR A 255 5.57 -39.03 3.88
CA THR A 255 5.37 -38.76 2.46
C THR A 255 3.89 -38.68 2.10
N GLY A 256 3.48 -37.59 1.45
CA GLY A 256 2.23 -37.46 0.73
C GLY A 256 2.51 -36.72 -0.58
N GLU A 257 2.43 -37.46 -1.68
CA GLU A 257 2.65 -37.01 -3.06
C GLU A 257 1.56 -36.00 -3.46
N ASP A 258 1.96 -34.82 -3.93
CA ASP A 258 1.10 -33.89 -4.66
C ASP A 258 1.58 -33.86 -6.11
N ASP A 259 0.72 -34.36 -6.99
CA ASP A 259 0.88 -34.45 -8.42
C ASP A 259 0.28 -33.17 -9.01
N SER A 260 1.14 -32.21 -9.36
CA SER A 260 0.76 -31.03 -10.13
C SER A 260 1.37 -31.14 -11.52
N GLU A 261 0.50 -31.47 -12.47
CA GLU A 261 0.80 -31.46 -13.90
C GLU A 261 1.18 -30.04 -14.34
N ASP A 262 2.37 -29.95 -14.92
CA ASP A 262 2.97 -28.82 -15.60
C ASP A 262 2.35 -28.68 -17.00
N GLU A 263 1.63 -27.59 -17.24
CA GLU A 263 1.27 -27.15 -18.59
C GLU A 263 2.08 -25.91 -18.94
N SER A 264 3.05 -26.14 -19.83
CA SER A 264 3.89 -25.16 -20.48
C SER A 264 3.06 -24.10 -21.21
N VAL A 265 3.35 -22.81 -20.99
CA VAL A 265 2.81 -21.74 -21.84
C VAL A 265 3.97 -21.03 -22.54
N SER A 266 4.23 -21.45 -23.77
CA SER A 266 4.83 -20.60 -24.80
C SER A 266 3.72 -20.19 -25.76
N GLY A 267 3.51 -18.90 -25.98
CA GLY A 267 2.51 -18.45 -26.94
C GLY A 267 2.08 -17.02 -26.71
N GLU A 268 2.75 -16.13 -27.42
CA GLU A 268 2.40 -14.75 -27.67
C GLU A 268 0.91 -14.57 -27.99
N GLU A 269 0.13 -13.99 -27.08
CA GLU A 269 -1.13 -13.32 -27.40
C GLU A 269 -1.25 -12.04 -26.57
N THR A 270 -1.45 -10.92 -27.28
CA THR A 270 -1.93 -9.64 -26.77
C THR A 270 -3.36 -9.82 -26.22
N GLY A 271 -3.47 -10.40 -25.03
CA GLY A 271 -4.69 -10.53 -24.26
C GLY A 271 -4.75 -9.44 -23.20
N LYS A 272 -5.79 -8.61 -23.26
CA LYS A 272 -6.16 -7.64 -22.22
C LYS A 272 -6.32 -8.40 -20.88
N SER A 273 -5.31 -8.37 -20.01
CA SER A 273 -5.38 -9.01 -18.69
C SER A 273 -6.45 -8.30 -17.86
N SER A 274 -7.46 -9.08 -17.48
CA SER A 274 -8.58 -8.68 -16.63
C SER A 274 -8.27 -8.84 -15.14
N ASP A 275 -6.98 -8.92 -14.76
CA ASP A 275 -6.51 -9.35 -13.43
C ASP A 275 -5.65 -8.28 -12.73
N VAL A 276 -5.84 -7.01 -13.09
CA VAL A 276 -5.06 -5.88 -12.56
C VAL A 276 -5.89 -5.16 -11.50
N GLU A 277 -5.66 -5.49 -10.23
CA GLU A 277 -6.27 -4.87 -9.05
C GLU A 277 -5.82 -3.42 -8.91
N GLY A 278 -6.77 -2.49 -8.79
CA GLY A 278 -6.53 -1.04 -8.79
C GLY A 278 -6.82 -0.39 -10.15
N GLY A 279 -7.55 0.73 -10.13
CA GLY A 279 -7.84 1.48 -11.35
C GLY A 279 -8.92 2.55 -11.16
N ASN A 280 -8.67 3.73 -11.71
CA ASN A 280 -9.49 4.94 -11.55
C ASN A 280 -10.67 5.00 -12.54
N LYS A 281 -11.48 3.94 -12.64
CA LYS A 281 -12.71 3.98 -13.43
C LYS A 281 -13.90 4.20 -12.50
N ALA A 282 -14.41 5.42 -12.44
CA ALA A 282 -15.71 5.69 -11.86
C ALA A 282 -16.41 6.85 -12.56
N THR A 283 -17.70 6.64 -12.84
CA THR A 283 -18.65 7.71 -13.09
C THR A 283 -19.35 7.98 -11.76
N ASP A 284 -18.95 9.05 -11.06
CA ASP A 284 -19.53 9.38 -9.76
C ASP A 284 -20.99 9.82 -9.87
N LYS A 285 -21.79 9.51 -8.85
CA LYS A 285 -23.01 10.29 -8.55
C LYS A 285 -22.53 11.68 -8.13
N GLY A 286 -22.51 12.62 -9.08
CA GLY A 286 -22.15 14.02 -8.83
C GLY A 286 -23.21 14.71 -7.97
N GLY A 287 -23.01 14.72 -6.65
CA GLY A 287 -23.86 15.43 -5.70
C GLY A 287 -23.33 15.33 -4.27
N PRO A 288 -23.65 16.30 -3.39
CA PRO A 288 -23.32 16.22 -1.97
C PRO A 288 -23.98 14.99 -1.33
N PRO A 289 -23.37 14.40 -0.28
CA PRO A 289 -22.08 14.74 0.32
C PRO A 289 -20.87 14.32 -0.54
N VAL A 290 -19.79 15.12 -0.49
CA VAL A 290 -18.56 14.89 -1.27
C VAL A 290 -17.40 14.50 -0.35
N ALA A 291 -16.70 13.41 -0.65
CA ALA A 291 -15.48 12.98 0.04
C ALA A 291 -14.27 13.83 -0.39
N LYS A 292 -14.09 15.00 0.24
CA LYS A 292 -13.06 15.98 -0.12
C LYS A 292 -11.65 15.46 0.20
N THR A 293 -11.49 14.69 1.27
CA THR A 293 -10.20 14.16 1.73
C THR A 293 -9.68 13.02 0.84
N ASP A 294 -10.56 12.17 0.29
CA ASP A 294 -10.19 11.18 -0.75
C ASP A 294 -9.77 11.90 -2.04
N THR A 295 -10.53 12.91 -2.44
CA THR A 295 -10.19 13.75 -3.62
C THR A 295 -8.83 14.43 -3.44
N ALA A 296 -8.55 14.98 -2.25
CA ALA A 296 -7.26 15.58 -1.94
C ALA A 296 -6.13 14.54 -1.95
N SER A 297 -6.36 13.35 -1.38
CA SER A 297 -5.38 12.25 -1.37
C SER A 297 -5.00 11.82 -2.78
N LYS A 298 -5.97 11.70 -3.70
CA LYS A 298 -5.71 11.40 -5.12
C LYS A 298 -4.81 12.44 -5.78
N LYS A 299 -5.05 13.72 -5.52
CA LYS A 299 -4.18 14.82 -5.99
C LYS A 299 -2.80 14.77 -5.35
N GLY A 300 -2.74 14.45 -4.06
CA GLY A 300 -1.48 14.24 -3.32
C GLY A 300 -0.63 13.13 -3.94
N THR A 301 -1.23 11.98 -4.24
CA THR A 301 -0.54 10.86 -4.90
C THR A 301 -0.01 11.25 -6.28
N ASP A 302 -0.79 12.00 -7.08
CA ASP A 302 -0.33 12.52 -8.37
C ASP A 302 0.82 13.52 -8.22
N ALA A 303 0.78 14.39 -7.20
CA ALA A 303 1.82 15.37 -6.92
C ALA A 303 3.15 14.73 -6.48
N LEU A 304 3.09 13.59 -5.79
CA LEU A 304 4.26 12.79 -5.41
C LEU A 304 4.92 12.10 -6.61
N ARG A 305 4.21 11.92 -7.74
CA ARG A 305 4.75 11.26 -8.93
C ARG A 305 5.86 12.08 -9.58
N ASP A 306 6.97 11.42 -9.90
CA ASP A 306 7.99 11.97 -10.77
C ASP A 306 7.56 11.74 -12.23
N LYS A 307 6.94 12.77 -12.82
CA LYS A 307 6.48 12.75 -14.21
C LYS A 307 7.62 12.83 -15.23
N GLY A 308 8.85 13.13 -14.80
CA GLY A 308 10.03 13.25 -15.65
C GLY A 308 10.91 12.00 -15.67
N ALA A 309 10.70 11.03 -14.77
CA ALA A 309 11.51 9.83 -14.72
C ALA A 309 11.32 8.93 -15.95
N GLY A 310 12.43 8.41 -16.49
CA GLY A 310 12.40 7.42 -17.57
C GLY A 310 11.92 6.04 -17.10
N ASP A 311 11.52 5.21 -18.05
CA ASP A 311 11.11 3.83 -17.78
C ASP A 311 12.24 3.01 -17.17
N ARG A 312 11.87 2.11 -16.25
CA ARG A 312 12.78 1.18 -15.58
C ARG A 312 12.57 -0.23 -16.12
N VAL A 313 13.67 -0.94 -16.38
CA VAL A 313 13.63 -2.35 -16.83
C VAL A 313 13.88 -3.25 -15.64
N TYR A 314 12.96 -4.18 -15.40
CA TYR A 314 13.06 -5.17 -14.34
C TYR A 314 13.26 -6.56 -14.93
N GLY A 315 14.12 -7.37 -14.29
CA GLY A 315 14.33 -8.76 -14.63
C GLY A 315 13.88 -9.67 -13.49
N ARG A 316 13.21 -10.77 -13.81
CA ARG A 316 12.91 -11.84 -12.86
C ARG A 316 13.91 -12.97 -13.07
N ILE A 317 14.55 -13.42 -12.00
CA ILE A 317 15.36 -14.64 -12.04
C ILE A 317 14.37 -15.82 -12.08
N PRO A 318 14.41 -16.69 -13.11
CA PRO A 318 13.52 -17.84 -13.18
C PRO A 318 13.70 -18.72 -11.94
N LYS A 319 12.60 -19.26 -11.40
CA LYS A 319 12.67 -20.30 -10.38
C LYS A 319 13.33 -21.52 -11.03
N VAL A 320 14.51 -21.89 -10.54
CA VAL A 320 15.20 -23.10 -10.99
C VAL A 320 14.64 -24.31 -10.28
N ASP A 321 14.35 -25.37 -11.01
CA ASP A 321 14.01 -26.65 -10.39
C ASP A 321 15.24 -27.22 -9.69
N LEU A 322 15.30 -27.02 -8.38
CA LEU A 322 16.41 -27.47 -7.54
C LEU A 322 16.57 -28.99 -7.59
N LYS A 323 15.53 -29.77 -7.93
CA LYS A 323 15.65 -31.23 -8.09
C LYS A 323 16.59 -31.61 -9.24
N ASN A 324 16.69 -30.75 -10.26
CA ASN A 324 17.54 -30.98 -11.43
C ASN A 324 18.97 -30.47 -11.26
N ILE A 325 19.23 -29.69 -10.21
CA ILE A 325 20.52 -29.01 -10.00
C ILE A 325 21.21 -29.51 -8.73
N VAL A 326 20.43 -29.77 -7.68
CA VAL A 326 20.92 -30.21 -6.37
C VAL A 326 20.68 -31.70 -6.24
N ILE A 327 21.76 -32.48 -6.21
CA ILE A 327 21.69 -33.91 -5.92
C ILE A 327 21.50 -34.06 -4.41
N ASP A 328 20.43 -34.75 -4.02
CA ASP A 328 20.15 -34.98 -2.62
C ASP A 328 21.20 -35.92 -1.98
N THR A 329 21.45 -35.73 -0.69
CA THR A 329 22.46 -36.51 0.04
C THR A 329 22.11 -38.00 0.12
N LYS A 330 20.83 -38.38 0.11
CA LYS A 330 20.37 -39.79 0.09
C LYS A 330 20.74 -40.45 -1.24
N THR A 331 20.59 -39.75 -2.37
CA THR A 331 21.00 -40.24 -3.68
C THR A 331 22.51 -40.47 -3.72
N LEU A 332 23.31 -39.48 -3.26
CA LEU A 332 24.77 -39.65 -3.15
C LEU A 332 25.16 -40.83 -2.25
N LEU A 333 24.54 -40.95 -1.08
CA LEU A 333 24.82 -42.05 -0.15
C LEU A 333 24.44 -43.41 -0.73
N THR A 334 23.36 -43.50 -1.50
CA THR A 334 22.91 -44.73 -2.16
C THR A 334 23.90 -45.17 -3.23
N GLU A 335 24.32 -44.24 -4.10
CA GLU A 335 25.31 -44.51 -5.14
C GLU A 335 26.66 -44.90 -4.56
N TYR A 336 27.17 -44.12 -3.59
CA TYR A 336 28.46 -44.41 -2.95
C TYR A 336 28.42 -45.71 -2.15
N SER A 337 27.37 -45.97 -1.38
CA SER A 337 27.25 -47.23 -0.64
C SER A 337 27.23 -48.42 -1.60
N THR A 338 26.50 -48.33 -2.72
CA THR A 338 26.48 -49.37 -3.74
C THR A 338 27.86 -49.58 -4.36
N HIS A 339 28.54 -48.50 -4.74
CA HIS A 339 29.89 -48.54 -5.31
C HIS A 339 30.91 -49.18 -4.35
N TYR A 340 30.96 -48.73 -3.10
CA TYR A 340 31.91 -49.22 -2.11
C TYR A 340 31.60 -50.66 -1.66
N ASN A 341 30.32 -51.06 -1.59
CA ASN A 341 29.95 -52.46 -1.34
C ASN A 341 30.41 -53.38 -2.49
N ILE A 342 30.31 -52.94 -3.74
CA ILE A 342 30.86 -53.69 -4.89
C ILE A 342 32.38 -53.78 -4.81
N GLN A 343 33.09 -52.68 -4.50
CA GLN A 343 34.54 -52.73 -4.31
C GLN A 343 34.94 -53.69 -3.17
N LYS A 344 34.23 -53.66 -2.05
CA LYS A 344 34.44 -54.56 -0.92
C LYS A 344 34.31 -56.04 -1.30
N SER A 345 33.31 -56.38 -2.13
CA SER A 345 33.15 -57.76 -2.59
C SER A 345 34.30 -58.27 -3.47
N LYS A 346 35.11 -57.36 -4.05
CA LYS A 346 36.24 -57.69 -4.93
C LYS A 346 37.59 -57.71 -4.22
N ASP A 347 37.80 -56.86 -3.21
CA ASP A 347 39.03 -56.82 -2.41
C ASP A 347 38.71 -56.46 -0.95
N ALA A 348 38.23 -57.43 -0.18
CA ALA A 348 37.81 -57.23 1.21
C ALA A 348 38.96 -56.83 2.15
N LEU A 349 40.22 -57.09 1.77
CA LEU A 349 41.36 -57.01 2.69
C LEU A 349 41.75 -55.56 3.03
N TYR A 350 41.51 -54.63 2.10
CA TYR A 350 41.66 -53.18 2.33
C TYR A 350 40.53 -52.64 3.22
N TRP A 351 39.27 -52.98 2.90
CA TRP A 351 38.07 -52.48 3.58
C TRP A 351 37.89 -52.99 5.00
N ASP A 352 38.33 -54.22 5.28
CA ASP A 352 38.25 -54.79 6.63
C ASP A 352 39.35 -54.24 7.56
N LYS A 353 40.41 -53.62 7.00
CA LYS A 353 41.50 -52.99 7.77
C LYS A 353 41.29 -51.50 8.06
N THR A 354 40.43 -50.82 7.31
CA THR A 354 40.17 -49.38 7.42
C THR A 354 38.87 -49.04 8.16
N ARG A 355 38.21 -50.03 8.76
CA ARG A 355 37.09 -49.83 9.69
C ARG A 355 37.61 -49.30 11.04
N GLU A 356 37.51 -47.99 11.26
CA GLU A 356 37.26 -47.42 12.59
C GLU A 356 35.75 -47.19 12.77
#